data_AF-A0A0B6AW44-F1
#
_entry.id   AF-A0A0B6AW44-F1
#
_cell.length_a   1.000
_cell.length_b   1.000
_cell.length_c   1.000
_cell.angle_alpha   90.00
_cell.angle_beta   90.00
_cell.angle_gamma   90.00
#
_symmetry.space_group_name_H-M   'P 1'
#
loop_
_entity.id
_entity.type
_entity.pdbx_description
1 polymer ?
#
loop_
_entity_poly.entity_id
_entity_poly.type
_entity_poly.pdbx_seq_one_letter_code
_entity_poly.pdbx_strand_id
1 'polypeptide(L)'
;MNTILESFYDLKEIVSSFNNLHEKYNWLLSDLDGSFPDKYLHYFTDYRIYNNRTNTSTYWITGEKLTELANKEDIYFIWGVFSAFDKKEIINLDVLKEEPYADGNPDFWIEAPIIQHPKAIIELVFWDSSLILLLSKDEEISRYFRNKFAKWKDLEEYNNE
;
A
#
# COMPACT_ATOMS: atom_id res chain seq x y z
N MET A 1 -4.10 2.29 15.55
CA MET A 1 -4.94 3.47 15.23
C MET A 1 -4.69 3.83 13.79
N ASN A 2 -5.72 3.79 12.96
CA ASN A 2 -5.55 3.97 11.53
C ASN A 2 -5.38 5.46 11.21
N THR A 3 -4.68 5.76 10.13
CA THR A 3 -4.29 7.12 9.78
C THR A 3 -4.80 7.48 8.40
N ILE A 4 -5.29 8.71 8.24
CA ILE A 4 -5.62 9.30 6.93
C ILE A 4 -4.80 10.57 6.70
N LEU A 5 -4.30 10.73 5.48
CA LEU A 5 -3.70 11.96 4.97
C LEU A 5 -4.59 12.53 3.87
N GLU A 6 -4.94 13.81 3.96
CA GLU A 6 -5.65 14.55 2.90
C GLU A 6 -4.65 15.25 1.96
N SER A 7 -3.71 14.50 1.41
CA SER A 7 -2.65 15.01 0.55
C SER A 7 -2.08 13.91 -0.33
N PHE A 8 -1.63 14.31 -1.51
CA PHE A 8 -0.95 13.43 -2.45
C PHE A 8 0.55 13.48 -2.25
N TYR A 9 1.19 12.32 -2.19
CA TYR A 9 2.63 12.17 -2.00
C TYR A 9 3.17 11.15 -3.00
N ASP A 10 4.41 11.37 -3.44
CA ASP A 10 5.10 10.37 -4.26
C ASP A 10 5.50 9.13 -3.41
N LEU A 11 5.82 8.04 -4.11
CA LEU A 11 6.21 6.79 -3.46
C LEU A 11 7.46 6.95 -2.58
N LYS A 12 8.39 7.85 -2.94
CA LYS A 12 9.62 8.09 -2.17
C LYS A 12 9.33 8.76 -0.84
N GLU A 13 8.48 9.78 -0.83
CA GLU A 13 8.04 10.46 0.38
C GLU A 13 7.37 9.48 1.33
N ILE A 14 6.46 8.65 0.81
CA ILE A 14 5.75 7.64 1.60
C ILE A 14 6.71 6.56 2.14
N VAL A 15 7.53 5.95 1.30
CA VAL A 15 8.48 4.92 1.74
C VAL A 15 9.50 5.48 2.74
N SER A 16 9.97 6.72 2.55
CA SER A 16 10.89 7.38 3.49
C SER A 16 10.26 7.64 4.86
N SER A 17 8.93 7.78 4.93
CA SER A 17 8.21 8.03 6.17
C SER A 17 8.24 6.84 7.13
N PHE A 18 8.51 5.63 6.64
CA PHE A 18 8.58 4.41 7.45
C PHE A 18 9.93 4.21 8.13
N ASN A 19 10.92 5.10 7.92
CA ASN A 19 12.25 5.00 8.53
C ASN A 19 12.90 3.61 8.36
N ASN A 20 12.82 3.06 7.14
CA ASN A 20 13.31 1.73 6.73
C ASN A 20 12.59 0.53 7.38
N LEU A 21 11.56 0.73 8.19
CA LEU A 21 10.83 -0.37 8.82
C LEU A 21 10.05 -1.22 7.82
N HIS A 22 9.66 -0.65 6.67
CA HIS A 22 9.01 -1.38 5.58
C HIS A 22 9.90 -2.48 4.98
N GLU A 23 11.23 -2.36 5.14
CA GLU A 23 12.22 -3.38 4.72
C GLU A 23 12.15 -4.65 5.56
N LYS A 24 11.45 -4.64 6.70
CA LYS A 24 11.18 -5.85 7.50
C LYS A 24 10.16 -6.78 6.82
N TYR A 25 9.48 -6.33 5.76
CA TYR A 25 8.35 -7.00 5.14
C TYR A 25 8.55 -7.27 3.65
N ASN A 26 7.75 -8.19 3.13
CA ASN A 26 7.43 -8.27 1.71
C ASN A 26 6.08 -7.60 1.47
N TRP A 27 5.84 -7.12 0.26
CA TRP A 27 4.69 -6.30 -0.08
C TRP A 27 3.96 -6.87 -1.31
N LEU A 28 2.65 -7.04 -1.16
CA LEU A 28 1.72 -7.23 -2.28
C LEU A 28 1.24 -5.85 -2.71
N LEU A 29 1.39 -5.54 -4.00
CA LEU A 29 0.79 -4.37 -4.61
C LEU A 29 -0.34 -4.84 -5.50
N SER A 30 -1.55 -4.37 -5.23
CA SER A 30 -2.78 -4.73 -5.95
C SER A 30 -3.62 -3.49 -6.24
N ASP A 31 -4.57 -3.63 -7.17
CA ASP A 31 -5.48 -2.57 -7.60
C ASP A 31 -4.78 -1.27 -8.02
N LEU A 32 -3.59 -1.41 -8.61
CA LEU A 32 -2.84 -0.25 -9.09
C LEU A 32 -3.51 0.29 -10.35
N ASP A 33 -4.03 1.51 -10.27
CA ASP A 33 -4.45 2.25 -11.46
C ASP A 33 -3.21 2.86 -12.11
N GLY A 34 -2.60 2.05 -12.97
CA GLY A 34 -1.39 2.35 -13.72
C GLY A 34 -0.54 1.09 -13.93
N SER A 35 -0.26 0.72 -15.19
CA SER A 35 0.74 -0.30 -15.47
C SER A 35 2.12 0.27 -15.15
N PHE A 36 2.90 -0.41 -14.30
CA PHE A 36 4.33 -0.11 -14.20
C PHE A 36 4.98 -0.26 -15.58
N PRO A 37 5.78 0.71 -16.04
CA PRO A 37 6.62 0.52 -17.23
C PRO A 37 7.43 -0.78 -17.13
N ASP A 38 7.57 -1.52 -18.24
CA ASP A 38 8.33 -2.78 -18.29
C ASP A 38 9.75 -2.65 -17.70
N LYS A 39 10.36 -1.45 -17.81
CA LYS A 39 11.65 -1.12 -17.21
C LYS A 39 11.71 -1.35 -15.68
N TYR A 40 10.57 -1.41 -14.98
CA TYR A 40 10.50 -1.65 -13.54
C TYR A 40 10.16 -3.08 -13.14
N LEU A 41 9.79 -3.94 -14.08
CA LEU A 41 9.37 -5.30 -13.73
C LEU A 41 10.47 -6.11 -13.01
N HIS A 42 11.74 -5.75 -13.20
CA HIS A 42 12.88 -6.38 -12.54
C HIS A 42 13.02 -6.06 -11.03
N TYR A 43 12.26 -5.11 -10.47
CA TYR A 43 12.22 -4.87 -9.02
C TYR A 43 11.32 -5.88 -8.31
N PHE A 44 10.33 -6.43 -9.01
CA PHE A 44 9.37 -7.37 -8.45
C PHE A 44 9.94 -8.78 -8.45
N THR A 45 9.73 -9.49 -7.35
CA THR A 45 10.14 -10.89 -7.20
C THR A 45 9.16 -11.83 -7.90
N ASP A 46 7.89 -11.43 -7.99
CA ASP A 46 6.87 -12.10 -8.79
C ASP A 46 5.80 -11.07 -9.23
N TYR A 47 5.10 -11.30 -10.34
CA TYR A 47 4.01 -10.42 -10.79
C TYR A 47 3.05 -11.11 -11.76
N ARG A 48 1.82 -10.62 -11.83
CA ARG A 48 0.82 -10.98 -12.84
C ARG A 48 0.28 -9.70 -13.47
N ILE A 49 0.46 -9.56 -14.78
CA ILE A 49 -0.03 -8.41 -15.54
C ILE A 49 -1.29 -8.83 -16.28
N TYR A 50 -2.37 -8.11 -16.04
CA TYR A 50 -3.64 -8.33 -16.72
C TYR A 50 -3.95 -7.15 -17.62
N ASN A 51 -4.29 -7.44 -18.89
CA ASN A 51 -4.61 -6.43 -19.90
C ASN A 51 -6.13 -6.28 -20.12
N ASN A 52 -6.95 -6.77 -19.19
CA ASN A 52 -8.40 -6.72 -19.29
C ASN A 52 -8.96 -5.76 -18.21
N ARG A 53 -10.20 -5.30 -18.42
CA ARG A 53 -10.84 -4.35 -17.50
C ARG A 53 -11.33 -4.97 -16.18
N THR A 54 -11.20 -6.29 -16.03
CA THR A 54 -11.81 -7.04 -14.91
C THR A 54 -10.80 -7.44 -13.85
N ASN A 55 -9.50 -7.43 -14.18
CA ASN A 55 -8.43 -7.84 -13.28
C ASN A 55 -7.38 -6.75 -13.24
N THR A 56 -6.98 -6.35 -12.04
CA THR A 56 -5.86 -5.44 -11.84
C THR A 56 -4.56 -6.21 -11.72
N SER A 57 -3.48 -5.66 -12.26
CA SER A 57 -2.16 -6.29 -12.16
C SER A 57 -1.72 -6.37 -10.69
N THR A 58 -1.12 -7.50 -10.32
CA THR A 58 -0.65 -7.76 -8.95
C THR A 58 0.85 -7.98 -8.94
N TYR A 59 1.54 -7.41 -7.97
CA TYR A 59 3.00 -7.45 -7.89
C TYR A 59 3.47 -7.84 -6.50
N TRP A 60 4.53 -8.63 -6.43
CA TRP A 60 5.19 -9.02 -5.19
C TRP A 60 6.59 -8.43 -5.15
N ILE A 61 6.93 -7.73 -4.07
CA ILE A 61 8.21 -7.01 -3.92
C ILE A 61 8.74 -7.12 -2.50
N THR A 62 10.06 -7.15 -2.32
CA THR A 62 10.65 -7.02 -0.97
C THR A 62 10.68 -5.56 -0.56
N GLY A 63 10.66 -5.26 0.74
CA GLY A 63 10.74 -3.87 1.18
C GLY A 63 12.02 -3.15 0.75
N GLU A 64 13.16 -3.86 0.61
CA GLU A 64 14.40 -3.28 0.07
C GLU A 64 14.26 -2.91 -1.40
N LYS A 65 13.66 -3.79 -2.22
CA LYS A 65 13.41 -3.48 -3.64
C LYS A 65 12.38 -2.37 -3.81
N LEU A 66 11.44 -2.25 -2.88
CA LEU A 66 10.52 -1.12 -2.82
C LEU A 66 11.27 0.19 -2.55
N THR A 67 12.24 0.20 -1.63
CA THR A 67 13.15 1.34 -1.43
C THR A 67 13.90 1.70 -2.71
N GLU A 68 14.48 0.69 -3.40
CA GLU A 68 15.22 0.93 -4.64
C GLU A 68 14.32 1.53 -5.73
N LEU A 69 13.12 0.98 -5.91
CA LEU A 69 12.12 1.43 -6.89
C LEU A 69 11.69 2.87 -6.61
N ALA A 70 11.35 3.18 -5.36
CA ALA A 70 10.92 4.51 -4.92
C ALA A 70 11.99 5.59 -5.17
N ASN A 71 13.27 5.22 -5.25
CA ASN A 71 14.37 6.16 -5.49
C ASN A 71 14.73 6.34 -6.97
N LYS A 72 14.03 5.71 -7.92
CA LYS A 72 14.37 5.82 -9.36
C LYS A 72 13.83 7.05 -10.05
N GLU A 73 12.54 7.32 -9.86
CA GLU A 73 11.86 8.50 -10.37
C GLU A 73 10.66 8.79 -9.49
N ASP A 74 9.99 9.90 -9.74
CA ASP A 74 8.80 10.28 -9.01
C ASP A 74 7.64 9.38 -9.48
N ILE A 75 7.32 8.36 -8.67
CA ILE A 75 6.24 7.41 -8.92
C ILE A 75 5.03 7.80 -8.08
N TYR A 76 3.86 7.81 -8.71
CA TYR A 76 2.60 8.20 -8.10
C TYR A 76 1.52 7.15 -8.40
N PHE A 77 0.55 7.01 -7.50
CA PHE A 77 -0.57 6.07 -7.65
C PHE A 77 -1.89 6.82 -7.46
N ILE A 78 -2.80 6.71 -8.44
CA ILE A 78 -4.17 7.23 -8.30
C ILE A 78 -4.94 6.31 -7.35
N TRP A 79 -4.91 5.02 -7.65
CA TRP A 79 -5.46 3.95 -6.84
C TRP A 79 -4.39 2.89 -6.57
N GLY A 80 -4.48 2.22 -5.43
CA GLY A 80 -3.63 1.07 -5.14
C GLY A 80 -3.65 0.67 -3.67
N VAL A 81 -3.40 -0.61 -3.42
CA VAL A 81 -3.21 -1.14 -2.07
C VAL A 81 -1.85 -1.82 -1.97
N PHE A 82 -1.10 -1.43 -0.96
CA PHE A 82 0.21 -1.98 -0.62
C PHE A 82 0.05 -2.73 0.70
N SER A 83 -0.06 -4.06 0.63
CA SER A 83 -0.25 -4.92 1.80
C SER A 83 1.09 -5.52 2.23
N ALA A 84 1.51 -5.28 3.47
CA ALA A 84 2.76 -5.79 4.04
C ALA A 84 2.57 -7.13 4.74
N PHE A 85 3.53 -8.03 4.52
CA PHE A 85 3.56 -9.39 5.06
C PHE A 85 4.89 -9.67 5.73
N ASP A 86 4.89 -10.50 6.78
CA ASP A 86 6.12 -11.04 7.34
C ASP A 86 6.94 -11.72 6.23
N LYS A 87 8.27 -11.56 6.26
CA LYS A 87 9.18 -12.12 5.23
C LYS A 87 9.07 -13.63 5.07
N LYS A 88 8.57 -14.34 6.09
CA LYS A 88 8.37 -15.79 6.06
C LYS A 88 7.06 -16.19 5.38
N GLU A 89 6.13 -15.26 5.18
CA GLU A 89 4.89 -15.56 4.45
C GLU A 89 5.19 -15.89 3.00
N ILE A 90 4.59 -16.99 2.55
CA ILE A 90 4.66 -17.44 1.17
C ILE A 90 3.29 -17.16 0.56
N ILE A 91 3.27 -16.33 -0.47
CA ILE A 91 2.08 -16.02 -1.26
C ILE A 91 2.25 -16.63 -2.65
N ASN A 92 1.17 -17.20 -3.16
CA ASN A 92 1.09 -17.60 -4.56
C ASN A 92 0.12 -16.66 -5.27
N LEU A 93 0.64 -15.84 -6.19
CA LEU A 93 -0.15 -14.87 -6.94
C LEU A 93 -1.18 -15.54 -7.86
N ASP A 94 -1.00 -16.79 -8.27
CA ASP A 94 -1.93 -17.51 -9.15
C ASP A 94 -3.23 -17.95 -8.46
N VAL A 95 -3.26 -17.93 -7.12
CA VAL A 95 -4.39 -18.39 -6.30
C VAL A 95 -4.68 -17.45 -5.14
N LEU A 96 -4.47 -16.15 -5.34
CA LEU A 96 -4.88 -15.13 -4.38
C LEU A 96 -6.40 -15.24 -4.16
N LYS A 97 -6.77 -15.58 -2.92
CA LYS A 97 -8.18 -15.64 -2.52
C LYS A 97 -8.75 -14.27 -2.24
N GLU A 98 -7.91 -13.41 -1.68
CA GLU A 98 -8.24 -12.04 -1.29
C GLU A 98 -7.29 -11.13 -2.06
N GLU A 99 -7.84 -10.26 -2.91
CA GLU A 99 -7.10 -9.24 -3.63
C GLU A 99 -7.52 -7.87 -3.08
N PRO A 100 -6.70 -7.26 -2.20
CA PRO A 100 -7.01 -5.94 -1.65
C PRO A 100 -7.19 -4.92 -2.76
N TYR A 101 -8.23 -4.11 -2.66
CA TYR A 101 -8.54 -3.08 -3.65
C TYR A 101 -8.88 -1.75 -2.99
N ALA A 102 -8.59 -0.67 -3.71
CA ALA A 102 -8.81 0.70 -3.32
C ALA A 102 -10.04 1.27 -4.03
N ASP A 103 -10.16 1.12 -5.36
CA ASP A 103 -11.19 1.80 -6.16
C ASP A 103 -12.62 1.46 -5.67
N GLY A 104 -13.28 2.48 -5.11
CA GLY A 104 -14.66 2.39 -4.65
C GLY A 104 -14.90 1.46 -3.47
N ASN A 105 -13.86 0.98 -2.77
CA ASN A 105 -14.01 0.05 -1.65
C ASN A 105 -14.72 0.73 -0.46
N PRO A 106 -15.97 0.33 -0.13
CA PRO A 106 -16.73 0.97 0.94
C PRO A 106 -16.21 0.61 2.34
N ASP A 107 -15.44 -0.47 2.48
CA ASP A 107 -14.99 -0.98 3.77
C ASP A 107 -13.93 -0.08 4.44
N PHE A 108 -13.38 0.90 3.73
CA PHE A 108 -12.53 1.94 4.32
C PHE A 108 -13.31 3.06 5.00
N TRP A 109 -14.60 3.21 4.69
CA TRP A 109 -15.46 4.34 5.11
C TRP A 109 -16.50 3.91 6.14
N ILE A 110 -16.20 2.86 6.90
CA ILE A 110 -17.00 2.40 8.05
C ILE A 110 -16.37 2.89 9.36
N GLU A 111 -17.09 2.75 10.47
CA GLU A 111 -16.65 3.22 11.81
C GLU A 111 -15.25 2.70 12.21
N ALA A 112 -14.92 1.45 11.87
CA ALA A 112 -13.65 0.83 12.19
C ALA A 112 -13.14 -0.01 10.99
N PRO A 113 -12.45 0.63 10.03
CA PRO A 113 -11.92 -0.07 8.87
C PRO A 113 -10.77 -1.00 9.30
N ILE A 114 -10.65 -2.13 8.61
CA ILE A 114 -9.65 -3.16 8.92
C ILE A 114 -8.81 -3.47 7.69
N ILE A 115 -7.60 -3.98 7.93
CA ILE A 115 -6.74 -4.55 6.88
C ILE A 115 -7.53 -5.63 6.12
N GLN A 116 -7.60 -5.50 4.81
CA GLN A 116 -8.35 -6.38 3.91
C GLN A 116 -7.73 -7.78 3.88
N HIS A 117 -6.42 -7.89 3.63
CA HIS A 117 -5.79 -9.20 3.50
C HIS A 117 -5.55 -9.83 4.89
N PRO A 118 -6.06 -11.03 5.20
CA PRO A 118 -6.03 -11.60 6.56
C PRO A 118 -4.62 -11.87 7.09
N LYS A 119 -3.66 -12.11 6.20
CA LYS A 119 -2.25 -12.29 6.54
C LYS A 119 -1.42 -10.99 6.53
N ALA A 120 -1.98 -9.89 6.04
CA ALA A 120 -1.28 -8.62 6.06
C ALA A 120 -1.32 -8.02 7.48
N ILE A 121 -0.24 -7.30 7.79
CA ILE A 121 -0.10 -6.60 9.05
C ILE A 121 -0.16 -5.08 8.88
N ILE A 122 0.00 -4.60 7.65
CA ILE A 122 -0.09 -3.19 7.26
C ILE A 122 -0.75 -3.14 5.90
N GLU A 123 -1.62 -2.17 5.67
CA GLU A 123 -2.09 -1.77 4.37
C GLU A 123 -1.95 -0.26 4.21
N LEU A 124 -1.26 0.13 3.15
CA LEU A 124 -1.16 1.49 2.69
C LEU A 124 -2.03 1.61 1.44
N VAL A 125 -3.01 2.50 1.48
CA VAL A 125 -4.04 2.65 0.45
C VAL A 125 -3.89 4.02 -0.20
N PHE A 126 -3.78 4.04 -1.52
CA PHE A 126 -3.82 5.25 -2.34
C PHE A 126 -5.24 5.40 -2.89
N TRP A 127 -5.86 6.55 -2.66
CA TRP A 127 -7.27 6.77 -2.97
C TRP A 127 -7.46 8.04 -3.81
N ASP A 128 -7.86 7.85 -5.06
CA ASP A 128 -8.17 8.89 -6.06
C ASP A 128 -7.17 10.06 -6.13
N SER A 129 -5.88 9.79 -5.92
CA SER A 129 -4.84 10.84 -5.77
C SER A 129 -5.12 11.93 -4.73
N SER A 130 -6.08 11.72 -3.82
CA SER A 130 -6.55 12.74 -2.87
C SER A 130 -6.27 12.34 -1.42
N LEU A 131 -6.35 11.04 -1.12
CA LEU A 131 -6.18 10.50 0.21
C LEU A 131 -5.15 9.39 0.22
N ILE A 132 -4.47 9.26 1.37
CA ILE A 132 -3.64 8.10 1.68
C ILE A 132 -4.07 7.56 3.04
N LEU A 133 -4.42 6.27 3.07
CA LEU A 133 -4.80 5.58 4.30
C LEU A 133 -3.66 4.66 4.74
N LEU A 134 -3.37 4.63 6.04
CA LEU A 134 -2.48 3.65 6.65
C LEU A 134 -3.26 2.90 7.72
N LEU A 135 -3.55 1.62 7.43
CA LEU A 135 -4.08 0.67 8.40
C LEU A 135 -2.93 -0.22 8.85
N SER A 136 -2.64 -0.27 10.15
CA SER A 136 -1.42 -0.92 10.62
C SER A 136 -1.59 -1.56 12.00
N LYS A 137 -1.12 -2.80 12.11
CA LYS A 137 -0.88 -3.50 13.39
C LYS A 137 0.52 -3.22 13.93
N ASP A 138 1.40 -2.59 13.15
CA ASP A 138 2.73 -2.15 13.56
C ASP A 138 2.68 -0.69 14.05
N GLU A 139 2.75 -0.51 15.37
CA GLU A 139 2.72 0.80 16.01
C GLU A 139 4.00 1.61 15.76
N GLU A 140 5.13 0.96 15.49
CA GLU A 140 6.40 1.65 15.21
C GLU A 140 6.32 2.35 13.86
N ILE A 141 5.87 1.65 12.81
CA ILE A 141 5.60 2.22 11.49
C ILE A 141 4.57 3.35 11.57
N SER A 142 3.47 3.12 12.28
CA SER A 142 2.41 4.12 12.43
C SER A 142 2.92 5.40 13.08
N ARG A 143 3.81 5.29 14.08
CA ARG A 143 4.43 6.44 14.74
C ARG A 143 5.38 7.19 13.80
N TYR A 144 6.24 6.50 13.06
CA TYR A 144 7.16 7.17 12.13
C TYR A 144 6.43 7.87 10.98
N PHE A 145 5.41 7.22 10.42
CA PHE A 145 4.55 7.78 9.39
C PHE A 145 3.90 9.10 9.86
N ARG A 146 3.25 9.07 11.04
CA ARG A 146 2.59 10.23 11.65
C ARG A 146 3.57 11.35 12.03
N ASN A 147 4.79 11.02 12.45
CA ASN A 147 5.84 12.01 12.72
C ASN A 147 6.31 12.73 11.46
N LYS A 148 6.31 12.06 10.31
CA LYS A 148 6.69 12.65 9.02
C LYS A 148 5.60 13.57 8.47
N PHE A 149 4.33 13.18 8.58
CA PHE A 149 3.19 13.89 7.99
C PHE A 149 2.33 14.58 9.05
N ALA A 150 2.75 15.74 9.54
CA ALA A 150 2.12 16.44 10.68
C ALA A 150 0.63 16.80 10.55
N LYS A 151 0.02 16.70 9.35
CA LYS A 151 -1.41 16.96 9.10
C LYS A 151 -2.27 15.70 9.04
N TRP A 152 -1.76 14.58 9.54
CA TRP A 152 -2.52 13.34 9.60
C TRP A 152 -3.75 13.48 10.52
N LYS A 153 -4.80 12.72 10.22
CA LYS A 153 -5.98 12.56 11.08
C LYS A 153 -6.18 11.09 11.44
N ASP A 154 -6.88 10.85 12.54
CA ASP A 154 -7.38 9.53 12.89
C ASP A 154 -8.46 9.14 11.87
N LEU A 155 -8.33 7.95 11.26
CA LEU A 155 -9.27 7.51 10.22
C LEU A 155 -10.62 7.11 10.82
N GLU A 156 -10.63 6.50 12.00
CA GLU A 156 -11.86 6.14 12.70
C GLU A 156 -12.65 7.40 13.11
N GLU A 157 -11.99 8.45 13.63
CA GLU A 157 -12.64 9.73 13.90
C GLU A 157 -13.15 10.39 12.61
N TYR A 158 -12.35 10.39 11.55
CA TYR A 158 -12.73 10.95 10.24
C TYR A 158 -14.00 10.32 9.67
N ASN A 159 -14.16 9.00 9.81
CA ASN A 159 -15.33 8.28 9.30
C ASN A 159 -16.62 8.51 10.12
N ASN A 160 -16.51 9.10 11.32
CA ASN A 160 -17.64 9.38 12.20
C ASN A 160 -18.10 10.86 12.18
N GLU A 161 -17.42 11.72 11.41
CA GLU A 161 -17.80 13.13 11.18
C GLU A 161 -18.90 13.27 10.11
#